data_AF-A0AAV9MDA8-F1
#
_entry.id   AF-A0AAV9MDA8-F1
#
_cell.length_a   1.000
_cell.length_b   1.000
_cell.length_c   1.000
_cell.angle_alpha   90.00
_cell.angle_beta   90.00
_cell.angle_gamma   90.00
#
_symmetry.space_group_name_H-M   'P 1'
#
loop_
_entity.id
_entity.type
_entity.pdbx_description
1 polymer ?
#
loop_
_entity_poly.entity_id
_entity_poly.type
_entity_poly.pdbx_seq_one_letter_code
_entity_poly.pdbx_strand_id
1 'polypeptide(L)'
;MGELLVGKHVKYIITVEKRKDDFESVVMEHLRLNGAYWGLTTLDIMGKLAAVEQDEVISWVMQCQHESGGFGGNIGHDPHVLYTLSAIQVLALFDKIHVLDIDMVSNYIAGLQNEDGSFSGDIWGEVDTRFSYISMLSLALLHRLDKVDVGKAVKYILSCKNVDGGFGCTPGAESHAGQIFCCVAALAITGSLHHVDKDLLGWWLCERQVKSGDLNGLPEKLPDVCYSWWVLSSLIMIDRVHWIDKGKLIKFILDCQDKENGGISDRPDDAVDVFHTYFGVAGLSLLEYPGIKPIDPAYALPVDVVNRVMLGR
;
A
#
# COMPACT_ATOMS: atom_id res chain seq x y z
N MET A 1 -23.10 2.97 15.87
CA MET A 1 -21.90 2.70 15.05
C MET A 1 -20.83 2.19 15.99
N GLY A 2 -20.05 1.17 15.62
CA GLY A 2 -18.95 0.69 16.47
C GLY A 2 -17.87 1.75 16.67
N GLU A 3 -17.02 1.56 17.67
CA GLU A 3 -15.84 2.39 17.91
C GLU A 3 -14.59 1.66 17.40
N LEU A 4 -13.63 2.41 16.85
CA LEU A 4 -12.30 1.90 16.52
C LEU A 4 -11.52 1.64 17.82
N LEU A 5 -11.06 0.41 18.06
CA LEU A 5 -10.43 0.01 19.32
C LEU A 5 -8.93 0.33 19.33
N VAL A 6 -8.57 1.61 19.18
CA VAL A 6 -7.20 2.11 19.01
C VAL A 6 -6.21 1.48 19.99
N GLY A 7 -6.52 1.48 21.30
CA GLY A 7 -5.63 0.93 22.32
C GLY A 7 -5.34 -0.57 22.13
N LYS A 8 -6.30 -1.34 21.61
CA LYS A 8 -6.12 -2.77 21.32
C LYS A 8 -5.29 -2.99 20.08
N HIS A 9 -5.54 -2.25 19.00
CA HIS A 9 -4.72 -2.34 17.78
C HIS A 9 -3.26 -1.97 18.02
N VAL A 10 -3.00 -0.93 18.82
CA VAL A 10 -1.63 -0.56 19.22
C VAL A 10 -0.95 -1.71 19.97
N LYS A 11 -1.64 -2.31 20.96
CA LYS A 11 -1.12 -3.44 21.71
C LYS A 11 -0.86 -4.65 20.80
N TYR A 12 -1.77 -4.93 19.86
CA TYR A 12 -1.64 -6.01 18.88
C TYR A 12 -0.37 -5.84 18.04
N ILE A 13 -0.19 -4.67 17.41
CA ILE A 13 0.97 -4.37 16.54
C ILE A 13 2.29 -4.52 17.31
N ILE A 14 2.38 -3.94 18.51
CA ILE A 14 3.58 -4.04 19.35
C ILE A 14 3.84 -5.50 19.79
N THR A 15 2.79 -6.30 19.98
CA THR A 15 2.93 -7.70 20.37
C THR A 15 3.45 -8.54 19.20
N VAL A 16 2.94 -8.31 17.98
CA VAL A 16 3.41 -9.01 16.78
C VAL A 16 4.88 -8.71 16.52
N GLU A 17 5.32 -7.45 16.68
CA GLU A 17 6.73 -7.07 16.54
C GLU A 17 7.66 -7.86 17.48
N LYS A 18 7.21 -8.14 18.71
CA LYS A 18 8.01 -8.85 19.73
C LYS A 18 8.03 -10.36 19.56
N ARG A 19 7.12 -10.96 18.79
CA ARG A 19 7.07 -12.40 18.55
C ARG A 19 7.99 -12.77 17.39
N LYS A 20 9.25 -13.04 17.69
CA LYS A 20 10.29 -13.36 16.69
C LYS A 20 10.62 -14.86 16.59
N ASP A 21 10.18 -15.65 17.58
CA ASP A 21 10.65 -17.04 17.78
C ASP A 21 9.54 -18.11 17.61
N ASP A 22 8.31 -17.72 17.27
CA ASP A 22 7.24 -18.70 17.00
C ASP A 22 7.23 -19.14 15.52
N PHE A 23 6.55 -20.25 15.25
CA PHE A 23 6.50 -20.83 13.91
C PHE A 23 5.94 -19.85 12.87
N GLU A 24 4.91 -19.09 13.24
CA GLU A 24 4.28 -18.07 12.39
C GLU A 24 5.28 -16.97 12.01
N SER A 25 6.07 -16.49 12.96
CA SER A 25 7.10 -15.47 12.72
C SER A 25 8.22 -15.96 11.80
N VAL A 26 8.59 -17.25 11.88
CA VAL A 26 9.60 -17.84 11.00
C VAL A 26 9.07 -17.99 9.58
N VAL A 27 7.85 -18.50 9.39
CA VAL A 27 7.29 -18.65 8.03
C VAL A 27 7.00 -17.31 7.36
N MET A 28 6.73 -16.26 8.14
CA MET A 28 6.49 -14.90 7.65
C MET A 28 7.77 -14.04 7.58
N GLU A 29 8.94 -14.62 7.82
CA GLU A 29 10.20 -13.89 7.86
C GLU A 29 10.45 -13.09 6.57
N HIS A 30 10.15 -13.69 5.43
CA HIS A 30 10.29 -13.09 4.11
C HIS A 30 9.40 -11.85 3.86
N LEU A 31 8.41 -11.56 4.72
CA LEU A 31 7.53 -10.40 4.60
C LEU A 31 7.71 -9.37 5.72
N ARG A 32 8.68 -9.55 6.63
CA ARG A 32 8.82 -8.73 7.83
C ARG A 32 8.92 -7.24 7.54
N LEU A 33 9.65 -6.82 6.50
CA LEU A 33 9.77 -5.40 6.15
C LEU A 33 8.44 -4.78 5.69
N ASN A 34 7.62 -5.54 4.95
CA ASN A 34 6.27 -5.10 4.61
C ASN A 34 5.38 -5.05 5.86
N GLY A 35 5.46 -6.07 6.72
CA GLY A 35 4.76 -6.09 8.01
C GLY A 35 5.11 -4.90 8.91
N ALA A 36 6.38 -4.51 8.95
CA ALA A 36 6.83 -3.33 9.67
C ALA A 36 6.21 -2.06 9.09
N TYR A 37 6.25 -1.87 7.77
CA TYR A 37 5.59 -0.74 7.12
C TYR A 37 4.08 -0.67 7.45
N TRP A 38 3.36 -1.78 7.33
CA TRP A 38 1.92 -1.84 7.64
C TRP A 38 1.66 -1.49 9.11
N GLY A 39 2.37 -2.11 10.04
CA GLY A 39 2.21 -1.86 11.48
C GLY A 39 2.54 -0.42 11.86
N LEU A 40 3.67 0.11 11.40
CA LEU A 40 4.14 1.46 11.72
C LEU A 40 3.24 2.54 11.12
N THR A 41 2.79 2.35 9.88
CA THR A 41 1.84 3.29 9.25
C THR A 41 0.51 3.28 10.00
N THR A 42 0.02 2.11 10.43
CA THR A 42 -1.19 2.00 11.26
C THR A 42 -1.00 2.75 12.59
N LEU A 43 0.14 2.59 13.25
CA LEU A 43 0.46 3.33 14.48
C LEU A 43 0.48 4.84 14.23
N ASP A 44 1.07 5.31 13.13
CA ASP A 44 1.10 6.75 12.82
C ASP A 44 -0.30 7.31 12.54
N ILE A 45 -1.12 6.61 11.75
CA ILE A 45 -2.52 6.99 11.49
C ILE A 45 -3.30 7.14 12.81
N MET A 46 -3.04 6.28 13.78
CA MET A 46 -3.65 6.36 15.12
C MET A 46 -2.97 7.35 16.09
N GLY A 47 -1.92 8.06 15.64
CA GLY A 47 -1.16 9.01 16.47
C GLY A 47 -0.30 8.35 17.55
N LYS A 48 0.19 7.13 17.29
CA LYS A 48 0.91 6.25 18.24
C LYS A 48 2.24 5.73 17.68
N LEU A 49 2.80 6.36 16.65
CA LEU A 49 4.12 5.98 16.10
C LEU A 49 5.23 5.99 17.16
N ALA A 50 5.18 6.92 18.13
CA ALA A 50 6.13 7.01 19.24
C ALA A 50 6.09 5.82 20.24
N ALA A 51 5.23 4.82 20.03
CA ALA A 51 5.19 3.62 20.83
C ALA A 51 6.27 2.58 20.46
N VAL A 52 7.02 2.81 19.38
CA VAL A 52 8.16 1.99 18.96
C VAL A 52 9.47 2.76 19.09
N GLU A 53 10.57 2.03 19.30
CA GLU A 53 11.92 2.61 19.36
C GLU A 53 12.44 2.88 17.95
N GLN A 54 12.36 4.14 17.52
CA GLN A 54 12.70 4.57 16.17
C GLN A 54 14.10 4.11 15.71
N ASP A 55 15.12 4.28 16.56
CA ASP A 55 16.50 3.99 16.19
C ASP A 55 16.72 2.47 15.98
N GLU A 56 16.02 1.63 16.75
CA GLU A 56 16.06 0.17 16.55
C GLU A 56 15.43 -0.22 15.21
N VAL A 57 14.28 0.37 14.88
CA VAL A 57 13.59 0.12 13.60
C VAL A 57 14.47 0.55 12.43
N ILE A 58 15.02 1.77 12.44
CA ILE A 58 15.89 2.27 11.36
C ILE A 58 17.12 1.40 11.21
N SER A 59 17.78 1.05 12.33
CA SER A 59 18.95 0.18 12.32
C SER A 59 18.65 -1.19 11.70
N TRP A 60 17.49 -1.77 12.00
CA TRP A 60 17.07 -3.03 11.39
C TRP A 60 16.73 -2.89 9.89
N VAL A 61 15.96 -1.85 9.49
CA VAL A 61 15.63 -1.59 8.08
C VAL A 61 16.91 -1.48 7.25
N MET A 62 17.92 -0.75 7.73
CA MET A 62 19.20 -0.60 7.01
C MET A 62 20.00 -1.89 6.91
N GLN A 63 19.84 -2.85 7.84
CA GLN A 63 20.45 -4.17 7.73
C GLN A 63 19.76 -5.08 6.69
N CYS A 64 18.55 -4.74 6.26
CA CYS A 64 17.86 -5.43 5.17
C CYS A 64 18.30 -4.93 3.78
N GLN A 65 19.17 -3.91 3.69
CA GLN A 65 19.67 -3.41 2.42
C GLN A 65 20.71 -4.37 1.81
N HIS A 66 20.55 -4.65 0.52
CA HIS A 66 21.46 -5.46 -0.28
C HIS A 66 22.50 -4.59 -1.01
N GLU A 67 23.63 -5.18 -1.39
CA GLU A 67 24.71 -4.49 -2.13
C GLU A 67 24.26 -3.92 -3.49
N SER A 68 23.17 -4.43 -4.05
CA SER A 68 22.57 -3.92 -5.27
C SER A 68 21.86 -2.57 -5.10
N GLY A 69 21.61 -2.14 -3.86
CA GLY A 69 20.83 -0.95 -3.51
C GLY A 69 19.38 -1.23 -3.10
N GLY A 70 18.83 -2.37 -3.51
CA GLY A 70 17.49 -2.81 -3.10
C GLY A 70 17.45 -3.35 -1.67
N PHE A 71 16.26 -3.55 -1.13
CA PHE A 71 16.04 -4.14 0.20
C PHE A 71 15.38 -5.51 0.07
N GLY A 72 15.72 -6.41 0.99
CA GLY A 72 15.06 -7.70 1.17
C GLY A 72 13.95 -7.67 2.23
N GLY A 73 13.14 -8.72 2.28
CA GLY A 73 12.03 -8.83 3.24
C GLY A 73 12.45 -8.96 4.70
N ASN A 74 13.68 -9.43 4.93
CA ASN A 74 14.40 -9.38 6.20
C ASN A 74 15.92 -9.45 5.93
N ILE A 75 16.74 -9.38 6.98
CA ILE A 75 18.20 -9.52 6.91
C ILE A 75 18.58 -10.81 6.19
N GLY A 76 19.42 -10.69 5.15
CA GLY A 76 19.91 -11.83 4.38
C GLY A 76 18.96 -12.39 3.31
N HIS A 77 17.81 -11.74 3.08
CA HIS A 77 16.90 -12.09 1.98
C HIS A 77 17.25 -11.34 0.69
N ASP A 78 16.87 -11.94 -0.44
CA ASP A 78 17.06 -11.34 -1.77
C ASP A 78 16.32 -10.00 -1.90
N PRO A 79 16.93 -9.01 -2.59
CA PRO A 79 16.33 -7.70 -2.77
C PRO A 79 15.17 -7.74 -3.77
N HIS A 80 14.11 -7.01 -3.46
CA HIS A 80 12.94 -6.86 -4.33
C HIS A 80 12.32 -5.47 -4.19
N VAL A 81 11.70 -4.92 -5.25
CA VAL A 81 11.11 -3.56 -5.23
C VAL A 81 10.03 -3.39 -4.16
N LEU A 82 9.27 -4.45 -3.88
CA LEU A 82 8.27 -4.51 -2.80
C LEU A 82 8.87 -4.06 -1.45
N TYR A 83 9.95 -4.70 -1.03
CA TYR A 83 10.59 -4.41 0.25
C TYR A 83 11.38 -3.10 0.19
N THR A 84 11.93 -2.76 -0.97
CA THR A 84 12.60 -1.47 -1.22
C THR A 84 11.65 -0.30 -0.99
N LEU A 85 10.42 -0.37 -1.50
CA LEU A 85 9.40 0.64 -1.21
C LEU A 85 9.06 0.67 0.29
N SER A 86 8.81 -0.48 0.92
CA SER A 86 8.50 -0.54 2.36
C SER A 86 9.63 0.08 3.19
N ALA A 87 10.90 -0.13 2.85
CA ALA A 87 12.04 0.52 3.49
C ALA A 87 11.96 2.05 3.36
N ILE A 88 11.74 2.56 2.14
CA ILE A 88 11.62 4.00 1.86
C ILE A 88 10.44 4.59 2.64
N GLN A 89 9.29 3.91 2.67
CA GLN A 89 8.10 4.35 3.39
C GLN A 89 8.30 4.37 4.90
N VAL A 90 8.95 3.36 5.49
CA VAL A 90 9.29 3.34 6.92
C VAL A 90 10.24 4.51 7.25
N LEU A 91 11.26 4.73 6.44
CA LEU A 91 12.16 5.87 6.61
C LEU A 91 11.43 7.21 6.41
N ALA A 92 10.46 7.28 5.50
CA ALA A 92 9.62 8.46 5.31
C ALA A 92 8.80 8.77 6.58
N LEU A 93 8.15 7.78 7.19
CA LEU A 93 7.39 7.94 8.43
C LEU A 93 8.21 8.62 9.53
N PHE A 94 9.46 8.18 9.70
CA PHE A 94 10.38 8.70 10.73
C PHE A 94 11.18 9.95 10.32
N ASP A 95 10.96 10.49 9.12
CA ASP A 95 11.73 11.63 8.57
C ASP A 95 13.24 11.33 8.42
N LYS A 96 13.53 10.12 7.95
CA LYS A 96 14.89 9.53 7.90
C LYS A 96 15.29 9.05 6.52
N ILE A 97 14.61 9.48 5.46
CA ILE A 97 15.01 9.17 4.07
C ILE A 97 16.48 9.54 3.79
N HIS A 98 16.99 10.61 4.42
CA HIS A 98 18.37 11.09 4.25
C HIS A 98 19.46 10.10 4.69
N VAL A 99 19.12 9.01 5.39
CA VAL A 99 20.09 7.96 5.73
C VAL A 99 20.38 7.03 4.55
N LEU A 100 19.54 7.06 3.51
CA LEU A 100 19.76 6.29 2.29
C LEU A 100 20.81 6.93 1.40
N ASP A 101 21.61 6.09 0.75
CA ASP A 101 22.24 6.47 -0.51
C ASP A 101 21.15 6.49 -1.60
N ILE A 102 20.58 7.68 -1.83
CA ILE A 102 19.48 7.89 -2.78
C ILE A 102 19.90 7.50 -4.21
N ASP A 103 21.15 7.73 -4.60
CA ASP A 103 21.64 7.34 -5.93
C ASP A 103 21.67 5.83 -6.09
N MET A 104 22.18 5.11 -5.08
CA MET A 104 22.24 3.65 -5.11
C MET A 104 20.84 3.02 -5.20
N VAL A 105 19.90 3.46 -4.34
CA VAL A 105 18.54 2.93 -4.31
C VAL A 105 17.78 3.27 -5.61
N SER A 106 17.90 4.51 -6.09
CA SER A 106 17.23 4.91 -7.34
C SER A 106 17.81 4.22 -8.58
N ASN A 107 19.11 3.95 -8.62
CA ASN A 107 19.73 3.18 -9.70
C ASN A 107 19.28 1.72 -9.71
N TYR A 108 19.10 1.10 -8.53
CA TYR A 108 18.51 -0.25 -8.43
C TYR A 108 17.12 -0.28 -9.06
N ILE A 109 16.23 0.63 -8.66
CA ILE A 109 14.85 0.69 -9.17
C ILE A 109 14.84 1.00 -10.67
N ALA A 110 15.66 1.95 -11.13
CA ALA A 110 15.73 2.31 -12.53
C ALA A 110 16.25 1.18 -13.42
N GLY A 111 17.17 0.36 -12.91
CA GLY A 111 17.68 -0.82 -13.60
C GLY A 111 16.65 -1.92 -13.82
N LEU A 112 15.49 -1.85 -13.17
CA LEU A 112 14.39 -2.81 -13.32
C LEU A 112 13.34 -2.36 -14.35
N GLN A 113 13.51 -1.19 -14.98
CA GLN A 113 12.63 -0.78 -16.08
C GLN A 113 12.98 -1.55 -17.36
N ASN A 114 11.99 -2.23 -17.93
CA ASN A 114 12.09 -2.97 -19.19
C ASN A 114 11.91 -2.06 -20.41
N GLU A 115 12.31 -2.57 -21.59
CA GLU A 115 12.27 -1.80 -22.85
C GLU A 115 10.87 -1.31 -23.23
N ASP A 116 9.83 -2.09 -22.90
CA ASP A 116 8.42 -1.80 -23.15
C ASP A 116 7.80 -0.80 -22.15
N GLY A 117 8.53 -0.44 -21.10
CA GLY A 117 8.11 0.46 -20.04
C GLY A 117 7.63 -0.22 -18.77
N SER A 118 7.42 -1.54 -18.79
CA SER A 118 7.10 -2.29 -17.58
C SER A 118 8.26 -2.28 -16.58
N PHE A 119 7.99 -2.67 -15.34
CA PHE A 119 9.02 -2.88 -14.33
C PHE A 119 9.04 -4.33 -13.88
N SER A 120 10.23 -4.87 -13.72
CA SER A 120 10.43 -6.16 -13.07
C SER A 120 10.49 -6.00 -11.54
N GLY A 121 10.06 -7.03 -10.82
CA GLY A 121 10.09 -7.02 -9.36
C GLY A 121 11.51 -7.13 -8.79
N ASP A 122 12.35 -7.86 -9.50
CA ASP A 122 13.76 -8.12 -9.20
C ASP A 122 14.50 -8.56 -10.50
N ILE A 123 15.69 -9.13 -10.34
CA ILE A 123 16.55 -9.59 -11.43
C ILE A 123 16.01 -10.81 -12.20
N TRP A 124 14.98 -11.50 -11.67
CA TRP A 124 14.40 -12.70 -12.28
C TRP A 124 13.30 -12.37 -13.28
N GLY A 125 12.87 -11.10 -13.35
CA GLY A 125 12.11 -10.59 -14.48
C GLY A 125 10.60 -10.80 -14.43
N GLU A 126 10.01 -11.13 -13.27
CA GLU A 126 8.54 -11.11 -13.12
C GLU A 126 8.03 -9.70 -13.43
N VAL A 127 6.99 -9.60 -14.26
CA VAL A 127 6.35 -8.33 -14.61
C VAL A 127 4.91 -8.32 -14.10
N ASP A 128 4.55 -7.24 -13.40
CA ASP A 128 3.22 -6.99 -12.89
C ASP A 128 3.01 -5.47 -12.75
N THR A 129 1.78 -4.98 -12.96
CA THR A 129 1.45 -3.56 -12.77
C THR A 129 1.68 -3.07 -11.34
N ARG A 130 1.69 -3.96 -10.33
CA ARG A 130 2.22 -3.69 -8.98
C ARG A 130 3.62 -3.09 -9.01
N PHE A 131 4.54 -3.66 -9.78
CA PHE A 131 5.93 -3.20 -9.81
C PHE A 131 6.08 -1.85 -10.51
N SER A 132 5.18 -1.54 -11.45
CA SER A 132 5.10 -0.20 -12.04
C SER A 132 4.71 0.84 -10.98
N TYR A 133 3.67 0.59 -10.19
CA TYR A 133 3.29 1.47 -9.08
C TYR A 133 4.40 1.63 -8.05
N ILE A 134 4.96 0.51 -7.58
CA ILE A 134 5.96 0.47 -6.52
C ILE A 134 7.21 1.25 -6.94
N SER A 135 7.68 1.05 -8.16
CA SER A 135 8.87 1.71 -8.69
C SER A 135 8.64 3.22 -8.83
N MET A 136 7.48 3.62 -9.38
CA MET A 136 7.14 5.02 -9.56
C MET A 136 6.93 5.75 -8.22
N LEU A 137 6.27 5.12 -7.24
CA LEU A 137 6.13 5.67 -5.90
C LEU A 137 7.49 5.81 -5.20
N SER A 138 8.34 4.78 -5.27
CA SER A 138 9.68 4.82 -4.67
C SER A 138 10.50 5.97 -5.24
N LEU A 139 10.54 6.09 -6.58
CA LEU A 139 11.26 7.18 -7.25
C LEU A 139 10.63 8.55 -6.96
N ALA A 140 9.31 8.66 -6.82
CA ALA A 140 8.66 9.91 -6.44
C ALA A 140 9.06 10.35 -5.02
N LEU A 141 9.00 9.45 -4.04
CA LEU A 141 9.42 9.73 -2.65
C LEU A 141 10.90 10.10 -2.54
N LEU A 142 11.74 9.59 -3.45
CA LEU A 142 13.16 9.91 -3.52
C LEU A 142 13.47 11.15 -4.38
N HIS A 143 12.47 11.78 -5.01
CA HIS A 143 12.64 12.87 -6.00
C HIS A 143 13.51 12.48 -7.21
N ARG A 144 13.38 11.22 -7.68
CA ARG A 144 14.19 10.62 -8.76
C ARG A 144 13.39 10.02 -9.91
N LEU A 145 12.19 10.53 -10.18
CA LEU A 145 11.42 10.12 -11.36
C LEU A 145 12.17 10.35 -12.69
N ASP A 146 13.17 11.25 -12.72
CA ASP A 146 14.04 11.51 -13.87
C ASP A 146 14.94 10.32 -14.25
N LYS A 147 15.08 9.32 -13.38
CA LYS A 147 15.91 8.13 -13.62
C LYS A 147 15.30 7.11 -14.57
N VAL A 148 14.01 7.23 -14.88
CA VAL A 148 13.26 6.26 -15.68
C VAL A 148 12.50 6.96 -16.81
N ASP A 149 12.15 6.20 -17.84
CA ASP A 149 11.26 6.67 -18.89
C ASP A 149 9.80 6.61 -18.39
N VAL A 150 9.35 7.69 -17.75
CA VAL A 150 7.97 7.83 -17.25
C VAL A 150 6.94 7.67 -18.37
N GLY A 151 7.24 8.16 -19.57
CA GLY A 151 6.33 8.08 -20.71
C GLY A 151 6.08 6.64 -21.15
N LYS A 152 7.13 5.80 -21.20
CA LYS A 152 7.01 4.37 -21.45
C LYS A 152 6.27 3.64 -20.32
N ALA A 153 6.56 3.96 -19.06
CA ALA A 153 5.87 3.37 -17.92
C ALA A 153 4.36 3.62 -17.98
N VAL A 154 3.96 4.87 -18.24
CA VAL A 154 2.55 5.24 -18.47
C VAL A 154 1.96 4.48 -19.64
N LYS A 155 2.68 4.38 -20.78
CA LYS A 155 2.21 3.63 -21.94
C LYS A 155 1.98 2.14 -21.63
N TYR A 156 2.87 1.51 -20.87
CA TYR A 156 2.71 0.12 -20.44
C TYR A 156 1.46 -0.05 -19.55
N ILE A 157 1.30 0.80 -18.53
CA ILE A 157 0.11 0.80 -17.66
C ILE A 157 -1.18 0.92 -18.49
N LEU A 158 -1.22 1.83 -19.47
CA LEU A 158 -2.38 2.01 -20.33
C LEU A 158 -2.66 0.80 -21.23
N SER A 159 -1.64 0.00 -21.57
CA SER A 159 -1.84 -1.26 -22.31
C SER A 159 -2.47 -2.37 -21.46
N CYS A 160 -2.48 -2.22 -20.13
CA CYS A 160 -3.15 -3.13 -19.19
C CYS A 160 -4.63 -2.78 -18.94
N LYS A 161 -5.13 -1.69 -19.56
CA LYS A 161 -6.52 -1.24 -19.44
C LYS A 161 -7.46 -2.15 -20.24
N ASN A 162 -8.56 -2.57 -19.62
CA ASN A 162 -9.60 -3.39 -20.22
C ASN A 162 -10.81 -2.56 -20.70
N VAL A 163 -11.69 -3.19 -21.47
CA VAL A 163 -12.90 -2.57 -22.04
C VAL A 163 -13.92 -2.13 -20.98
N ASP A 164 -13.84 -2.71 -19.79
CA ASP A 164 -14.67 -2.37 -18.63
C ASP A 164 -14.13 -1.16 -17.84
N GLY A 165 -13.05 -0.54 -18.33
CA GLY A 165 -12.36 0.59 -17.69
C GLY A 165 -11.33 0.18 -16.65
N GLY A 166 -11.35 -1.08 -16.19
CA GLY A 166 -10.43 -1.62 -15.20
C GLY A 166 -9.04 -1.93 -15.76
N PHE A 167 -8.18 -2.49 -14.92
CA PHE A 167 -6.80 -2.83 -15.24
C PHE A 167 -6.44 -4.23 -14.72
N GLY A 168 -5.71 -4.98 -15.54
CA GLY A 168 -5.12 -6.27 -15.16
C GLY A 168 -3.67 -6.16 -14.66
N CYS A 169 -3.11 -7.29 -14.20
CA CYS A 169 -1.71 -7.38 -13.80
C CYS A 169 -0.73 -7.21 -14.98
N THR A 170 -1.16 -7.59 -16.18
CA THR A 170 -0.44 -7.47 -17.46
C THR A 170 -1.46 -7.25 -18.58
N PRO A 171 -1.03 -6.88 -19.81
CA PRO A 171 -1.95 -6.69 -20.93
C PRO A 171 -2.82 -7.92 -21.22
N GLY A 172 -4.14 -7.71 -21.21
CA GLY A 172 -5.13 -8.76 -21.45
C GLY A 172 -5.51 -9.59 -20.22
N ALA A 173 -4.91 -9.37 -19.05
CA ALA A 173 -5.34 -9.99 -17.80
C ALA A 173 -6.66 -9.38 -17.29
N GLU A 174 -7.41 -10.16 -16.51
CA GLU A 174 -8.69 -9.73 -15.93
C GLU A 174 -8.53 -8.49 -15.05
N SER A 175 -9.50 -7.57 -15.12
CA SER A 175 -9.56 -6.39 -14.26
C SER A 175 -9.67 -6.80 -12.79
N HIS A 176 -8.76 -6.34 -11.94
CA HIS A 176 -8.75 -6.66 -10.50
C HIS A 176 -8.57 -5.38 -9.67
N ALA A 177 -9.33 -5.20 -8.58
CA ALA A 177 -9.31 -3.96 -7.81
C ALA A 177 -7.92 -3.56 -7.28
N GLY A 178 -7.11 -4.54 -6.83
CA GLY A 178 -5.72 -4.29 -6.43
C GLY A 178 -4.81 -3.82 -7.58
N GLN A 179 -5.07 -4.30 -8.80
CA GLN A 179 -4.29 -3.90 -9.99
C GLN A 179 -4.75 -2.55 -10.53
N ILE A 180 -6.06 -2.28 -10.46
CA ILE A 180 -6.63 -0.96 -10.70
C ILE A 180 -6.01 0.07 -9.77
N PHE A 181 -5.92 -0.22 -8.46
CA PHE A 181 -5.24 0.67 -7.52
C PHE A 181 -3.81 0.98 -7.98
N CYS A 182 -3.01 -0.04 -8.28
CA CYS A 182 -1.62 0.16 -8.70
C CYS A 182 -1.55 1.05 -9.96
N CYS A 183 -2.36 0.77 -10.98
CA CYS A 183 -2.37 1.55 -12.21
C CYS A 183 -2.83 2.99 -11.99
N VAL A 184 -3.93 3.20 -11.27
CA VAL A 184 -4.50 4.54 -11.04
C VAL A 184 -3.57 5.37 -10.14
N ALA A 185 -2.99 4.78 -9.09
CA ALA A 185 -2.04 5.46 -8.21
C ALA A 185 -0.75 5.83 -8.95
N ALA A 186 -0.21 4.93 -9.78
CA ALA A 186 0.95 5.25 -10.62
C ALA A 186 0.64 6.44 -11.56
N LEU A 187 -0.53 6.43 -12.21
CA LEU A 187 -0.97 7.55 -13.06
C LEU A 187 -1.22 8.83 -12.26
N ALA A 188 -1.64 8.75 -10.99
CA ALA A 188 -1.76 9.91 -10.10
C ALA A 188 -0.40 10.52 -9.79
N ILE A 189 0.55 9.69 -9.39
CA ILE A 189 1.93 10.10 -9.04
C ILE A 189 2.62 10.76 -10.24
N THR A 190 2.38 10.29 -11.47
CA THR A 190 2.99 10.85 -12.69
C THR A 190 2.21 12.00 -13.32
N GLY A 191 1.09 12.44 -12.73
CA GLY A 191 0.23 13.48 -13.32
C GLY A 191 -0.50 13.04 -14.59
N SER A 192 -0.69 11.74 -14.79
CA SER A 192 -1.26 11.10 -15.98
C SER A 192 -2.68 10.57 -15.79
N LEU A 193 -3.38 10.95 -14.71
CA LEU A 193 -4.77 10.52 -14.43
C LEU A 193 -5.79 10.88 -15.53
N HIS A 194 -5.48 11.85 -16.38
CA HIS A 194 -6.37 12.27 -17.48
C HIS A 194 -6.59 11.17 -18.55
N HIS A 195 -5.81 10.09 -18.52
CA HIS A 195 -6.04 8.90 -19.36
C HIS A 195 -7.13 7.95 -18.83
N VAL A 196 -7.53 8.10 -17.57
CA VAL A 196 -8.54 7.26 -16.94
C VAL A 196 -9.93 7.81 -17.28
N ASP A 197 -10.80 6.93 -17.79
CA ASP A 197 -12.22 7.23 -17.89
C ASP A 197 -12.83 7.06 -16.50
N LYS A 198 -13.05 8.19 -15.83
CA LYS A 198 -13.47 8.22 -14.43
C LYS A 198 -14.85 7.60 -14.20
N ASP A 199 -15.77 7.74 -15.16
CA ASP A 199 -17.13 7.24 -15.00
C ASP A 199 -17.21 5.75 -15.31
N LEU A 200 -16.55 5.30 -16.38
CA LEU A 200 -16.51 3.86 -16.70
C LEU A 200 -15.81 3.07 -15.59
N LEU A 201 -14.63 3.54 -15.14
CA LEU A 201 -13.93 2.89 -14.05
C LEU A 201 -14.68 3.03 -12.71
N GLY A 202 -15.28 4.19 -12.46
CA GLY A 202 -16.11 4.43 -11.27
C GLY A 202 -17.27 3.45 -11.18
N TRP A 203 -17.92 3.16 -12.30
CA TRP A 203 -19.02 2.19 -12.37
C TRP A 203 -18.52 0.79 -12.02
N TRP A 204 -17.39 0.36 -12.60
CA TRP A 204 -16.81 -0.94 -12.29
C TRP A 204 -16.45 -1.09 -10.81
N LEU A 205 -15.87 -0.04 -10.20
CA LEU A 205 -15.44 -0.03 -8.81
C LEU A 205 -16.61 0.05 -7.82
N CYS A 206 -17.65 0.85 -8.08
CA CYS A 206 -18.79 0.96 -7.16
C CYS A 206 -19.62 -0.34 -7.12
N GLU A 207 -19.69 -1.07 -8.23
CA GLU A 207 -20.29 -2.41 -8.32
C GLU A 207 -19.45 -3.50 -7.61
N ARG A 208 -18.36 -3.14 -6.92
CA ARG A 208 -17.70 -4.02 -5.94
C ARG A 208 -18.38 -4.00 -4.58
N GLN A 209 -19.19 -2.98 -4.27
CA GLN A 209 -19.87 -2.89 -2.99
C GLN A 209 -21.08 -3.81 -2.99
N VAL A 210 -21.02 -4.89 -2.20
CA VAL A 210 -22.13 -5.84 -2.09
C VAL A 210 -23.16 -5.33 -1.08
N LYS A 211 -24.30 -6.02 -0.94
CA LYS A 211 -25.46 -5.55 -0.16
C LYS A 211 -25.13 -5.21 1.30
N SER A 212 -24.21 -5.95 1.91
CA SER A 212 -23.70 -5.75 3.27
C SER A 212 -22.82 -4.51 3.42
N GLY A 213 -22.33 -3.93 2.31
CA GLY A 213 -21.58 -2.67 2.25
C GLY A 213 -20.06 -2.81 2.23
N ASP A 214 -19.59 -4.04 2.34
CA ASP A 214 -18.24 -4.52 2.08
C ASP A 214 -17.93 -4.59 0.58
N LEU A 215 -16.64 -4.65 0.26
CA LEU A 215 -16.10 -4.54 -1.10
C LEU A 215 -15.37 -5.83 -1.47
N ASN A 216 -15.54 -6.28 -2.71
CA ASN A 216 -14.76 -7.38 -3.28
C ASN A 216 -13.75 -6.90 -4.34
N GLY A 217 -12.79 -7.77 -4.69
CA GLY A 217 -11.75 -7.45 -5.68
C GLY A 217 -12.14 -7.70 -7.12
N LEU A 218 -13.13 -8.57 -7.32
CA LEU A 218 -13.60 -9.09 -8.59
C LEU A 218 -15.11 -9.31 -8.51
N PRO A 219 -15.83 -9.16 -9.65
CA PRO A 219 -17.22 -9.59 -9.74
C PRO A 219 -17.40 -11.04 -9.24
N GLU A 220 -18.52 -11.30 -8.55
CA GLU A 220 -18.89 -12.64 -8.06
C GLU A 220 -17.88 -13.29 -7.08
N LYS A 221 -16.97 -12.52 -6.48
CA LYS A 221 -16.08 -12.98 -5.40
C LYS A 221 -16.54 -12.49 -4.03
N LEU A 222 -16.04 -13.18 -3.00
CA LEU A 222 -16.28 -12.79 -1.63
C LEU A 222 -15.63 -11.42 -1.32
N PRO A 223 -16.28 -10.62 -0.47
CA PRO A 223 -15.72 -9.37 0.03
C PRO A 223 -14.55 -9.61 1.00
N ASP A 224 -13.72 -8.58 1.16
CA ASP A 224 -12.51 -8.60 1.99
C ASP A 224 -12.13 -7.16 2.43
N VAL A 225 -11.77 -7.00 3.70
CA VAL A 225 -11.36 -5.70 4.29
C VAL A 225 -10.29 -4.99 3.48
N CYS A 226 -9.33 -5.67 2.85
CA CYS A 226 -8.26 -5.01 2.10
C CYS A 226 -8.80 -4.20 0.91
N TYR A 227 -9.96 -4.55 0.34
CA TYR A 227 -10.61 -3.75 -0.71
C TYR A 227 -11.21 -2.44 -0.20
N SER A 228 -11.35 -2.29 1.12
CA SER A 228 -11.61 -0.98 1.76
C SER A 228 -10.48 0.01 1.55
N TRP A 229 -9.31 -0.46 1.11
CA TRP A 229 -8.25 0.38 0.57
C TRP A 229 -8.24 0.33 -0.96
N TRP A 230 -8.09 -0.84 -1.59
CA TRP A 230 -7.85 -0.94 -3.04
C TRP A 230 -8.96 -0.29 -3.89
N VAL A 231 -10.22 -0.57 -3.57
CA VAL A 231 -11.37 0.01 -4.29
C VAL A 231 -11.57 1.47 -3.88
N LEU A 232 -11.53 1.73 -2.56
CA LEU A 232 -11.84 3.06 -2.03
C LEU A 232 -10.84 4.13 -2.46
N SER A 233 -9.54 3.86 -2.35
CA SER A 233 -8.48 4.78 -2.79
C SER A 233 -8.59 5.08 -4.28
N SER A 234 -8.87 4.07 -5.11
CA SER A 234 -9.13 4.22 -6.53
C SER A 234 -10.32 5.14 -6.81
N LEU A 235 -11.45 4.94 -6.12
CA LEU A 235 -12.62 5.81 -6.21
C LEU A 235 -12.31 7.24 -5.76
N ILE A 236 -11.48 7.44 -4.74
CA ILE A 236 -11.08 8.77 -4.28
C ILE A 236 -10.22 9.48 -5.32
N MET A 237 -9.20 8.81 -5.88
CA MET A 237 -8.30 9.39 -6.89
C MET A 237 -9.04 9.83 -8.17
N ILE A 238 -10.14 9.14 -8.53
CA ILE A 238 -10.98 9.49 -9.68
C ILE A 238 -12.20 10.33 -9.31
N ASP A 239 -12.35 10.77 -8.06
CA ASP A 239 -13.46 11.59 -7.56
C ASP A 239 -14.85 10.94 -7.73
N ARG A 240 -14.96 9.65 -7.35
CA ARG A 240 -16.18 8.83 -7.44
C ARG A 240 -16.55 8.13 -6.14
N VAL A 241 -15.91 8.49 -5.03
CA VAL A 241 -16.19 7.91 -3.71
C VAL A 241 -17.64 8.08 -3.23
N HIS A 242 -18.36 9.07 -3.77
CA HIS A 242 -19.77 9.31 -3.45
C HIS A 242 -20.74 8.27 -4.07
N TRP A 243 -20.25 7.33 -4.89
CA TRP A 243 -21.05 6.28 -5.53
C TRP A 243 -21.24 5.03 -4.65
N ILE A 244 -20.56 4.97 -3.51
CA ILE A 244 -20.68 3.87 -2.55
C ILE A 244 -21.27 4.36 -1.21
N ASP A 245 -21.86 3.45 -0.46
CA ASP A 245 -22.33 3.68 0.89
C ASP A 245 -21.16 3.64 1.89
N LYS A 246 -20.63 4.82 2.21
CA LYS A 246 -19.53 4.98 3.19
C LYS A 246 -19.90 4.44 4.57
N GLY A 247 -21.15 4.63 5.01
CA GLY A 247 -21.59 4.27 6.35
C GLY A 247 -21.59 2.76 6.57
N LYS A 248 -22.03 1.99 5.58
CA LYS A 248 -21.96 0.53 5.64
C LYS A 248 -20.51 0.02 5.56
N LEU A 249 -19.66 0.64 4.75
CA LEU A 249 -18.25 0.24 4.67
C LEU A 249 -17.53 0.47 6.01
N ILE A 250 -17.74 1.64 6.66
CA ILE A 250 -17.25 1.90 8.02
C ILE A 250 -17.72 0.80 8.98
N LYS A 251 -19.02 0.47 8.94
CA LYS A 251 -19.57 -0.58 9.80
C LYS A 251 -18.89 -1.94 9.56
N PHE A 252 -18.70 -2.34 8.31
CA PHE A 252 -18.04 -3.59 7.97
C PHE A 252 -16.61 -3.66 8.52
N ILE A 253 -15.78 -2.64 8.27
CA ILE A 253 -14.39 -2.61 8.77
C ILE A 253 -14.38 -2.75 10.30
N LEU A 254 -15.27 -2.03 10.99
CA LEU A 254 -15.35 -2.07 12.44
C LEU A 254 -15.86 -3.40 12.98
N ASP A 255 -16.69 -4.12 12.23
CA ASP A 255 -17.18 -5.46 12.58
C ASP A 255 -16.07 -6.53 12.42
N CYS A 256 -15.01 -6.27 11.64
CA CYS A 256 -13.85 -7.16 11.44
C CYS A 256 -12.74 -6.96 12.50
N GLN A 257 -12.91 -6.07 13.47
CA GLN A 257 -11.94 -5.87 14.54
C GLN A 257 -12.03 -7.01 15.57
N ASP A 258 -10.88 -7.56 15.99
CA ASP A 258 -10.83 -8.40 17.20
C ASP A 258 -11.06 -7.50 18.43
N LYS A 259 -12.25 -7.67 19.03
CA LYS A 259 -12.69 -6.88 20.18
C LYS A 259 -12.02 -7.27 21.48
N GLU A 260 -11.28 -8.38 21.54
CA GLU A 260 -10.56 -8.87 22.71
C GLU A 260 -9.09 -8.48 22.66
N ASN A 261 -8.39 -8.84 21.59
CA ASN A 261 -6.93 -8.72 21.47
C ASN A 261 -6.47 -7.58 20.54
N GLY A 262 -7.37 -7.04 19.72
CA GLY A 262 -7.01 -6.07 18.68
C GLY A 262 -6.49 -6.74 17.42
N GLY A 263 -6.36 -5.93 16.38
CA GLY A 263 -6.16 -6.37 14.99
C GLY A 263 -7.46 -6.34 14.20
N ILE A 264 -7.36 -6.38 12.86
CA ILE A 264 -8.48 -6.47 11.93
C ILE A 264 -8.20 -7.64 10.97
N SER A 265 -9.23 -8.43 10.69
CA SER A 265 -9.19 -9.59 9.79
C SER A 265 -9.79 -9.29 8.41
N ASP A 266 -9.67 -10.22 7.46
CA ASP A 266 -10.33 -10.19 6.14
C ASP A 266 -11.85 -9.99 6.29
N ARG A 267 -12.50 -10.77 7.17
CA ARG A 267 -13.95 -10.75 7.44
C ARG A 267 -14.23 -10.87 8.94
N PRO A 268 -15.48 -10.59 9.39
CA PRO A 268 -15.85 -10.83 10.77
C PRO A 268 -15.58 -12.27 11.18
N ASP A 269 -15.04 -12.43 12.39
CA ASP A 269 -14.70 -13.71 13.03
C ASP A 269 -13.51 -14.49 12.41
N ASP A 270 -12.85 -13.96 11.36
CA ASP A 270 -11.61 -14.52 10.82
C ASP A 270 -10.38 -14.16 11.69
N ALA A 271 -9.25 -14.83 11.43
CA ALA A 271 -7.99 -14.53 12.10
C ALA A 271 -7.44 -13.14 11.69
N VAL A 272 -6.96 -12.38 12.66
CA VAL A 272 -6.38 -11.04 12.42
C VAL A 272 -4.93 -11.12 11.95
N ASP A 273 -4.55 -10.19 11.09
CA ASP A 273 -3.17 -10.00 10.66
C ASP A 273 -2.83 -8.51 10.53
N VAL A 274 -1.53 -8.19 10.44
CA VAL A 274 -1.06 -6.80 10.35
C VAL A 274 -1.44 -6.16 9.01
N PHE A 275 -1.60 -6.96 7.94
CA PHE A 275 -1.96 -6.50 6.60
C PHE A 275 -3.39 -5.94 6.57
N HIS A 276 -4.38 -6.73 7.00
CA HIS A 276 -5.77 -6.31 7.10
C HIS A 276 -5.97 -5.26 8.20
N THR A 277 -5.18 -5.31 9.29
CA THR A 277 -5.15 -4.22 10.28
C THR A 277 -4.79 -2.89 9.63
N TYR A 278 -3.75 -2.85 8.80
CA TYR A 278 -3.36 -1.65 8.09
C TYR A 278 -4.43 -1.19 7.10
N PHE A 279 -4.89 -2.06 6.20
CA PHE A 279 -5.85 -1.66 5.18
C PHE A 279 -7.24 -1.33 5.73
N GLY A 280 -7.64 -1.93 6.85
CA GLY A 280 -8.84 -1.54 7.58
C GLY A 280 -8.72 -0.14 8.17
N VAL A 281 -7.63 0.15 8.90
CA VAL A 281 -7.41 1.48 9.51
C VAL A 281 -7.19 2.56 8.44
N ALA A 282 -6.45 2.26 7.38
CA ALA A 282 -6.26 3.15 6.25
C ALA A 282 -7.57 3.40 5.49
N GLY A 283 -8.41 2.38 5.33
CA GLY A 283 -9.77 2.52 4.78
C GLY A 283 -10.65 3.43 5.63
N LEU A 284 -10.61 3.31 6.97
CA LEU A 284 -11.30 4.23 7.88
C LEU A 284 -10.76 5.66 7.76
N SER A 285 -9.45 5.83 7.57
CA SER A 285 -8.83 7.14 7.36
C SER A 285 -9.32 7.80 6.07
N LEU A 286 -9.39 7.05 4.96
CA LEU A 286 -9.97 7.50 3.68
C LEU A 286 -11.47 7.82 3.76
N LEU A 287 -12.18 7.23 4.73
CA LEU A 287 -13.59 7.53 5.03
C LEU A 287 -13.77 8.68 6.04
N GLU A 288 -12.69 9.38 6.39
CA GLU A 288 -12.67 10.50 7.34
C GLU A 288 -13.20 10.09 8.73
N TYR A 289 -12.93 8.86 9.16
CA TYR A 289 -13.33 8.39 10.49
C TYR A 289 -12.65 9.27 11.56
N PRO A 290 -13.40 9.74 12.58
CA PRO A 290 -12.87 10.71 13.54
C PRO A 290 -11.76 10.12 14.42
N GLY A 291 -10.80 10.96 14.80
CA GLY A 291 -9.76 10.62 15.78
C GLY A 291 -8.53 9.91 15.21
N ILE A 292 -8.44 9.75 13.89
CA ILE A 292 -7.25 9.23 13.18
C ILE A 292 -6.79 10.22 12.12
N LYS A 293 -5.49 10.17 11.76
CA LYS A 293 -4.90 11.06 10.76
C LYS A 293 -5.38 10.70 9.35
N PRO A 294 -5.46 11.68 8.43
CA PRO A 294 -5.71 11.41 7.02
C PRO A 294 -4.51 10.73 6.35
N ILE A 295 -4.79 9.85 5.40
CA ILE A 295 -3.81 9.15 4.56
C ILE A 295 -3.99 9.54 3.10
N ASP A 296 -2.89 9.66 2.35
CA ASP A 296 -2.92 9.95 0.93
C ASP A 296 -3.29 8.68 0.12
N PRO A 297 -4.30 8.74 -0.77
CA PRO A 297 -4.80 7.57 -1.48
C PRO A 297 -3.86 7.05 -2.58
N ALA A 298 -2.87 7.83 -3.02
CA ALA A 298 -1.90 7.42 -4.04
C ALA A 298 -0.57 6.98 -3.42
N TYR A 299 -0.15 7.63 -2.33
CA TYR A 299 1.15 7.37 -1.69
C TYR A 299 1.11 6.31 -0.58
N ALA A 300 -0.10 5.95 -0.11
CA ALA A 300 -0.30 5.02 1.00
C ALA A 300 0.50 5.43 2.26
N LEU A 301 0.61 6.74 2.50
CA LEU A 301 1.30 7.35 3.64
C LEU A 301 0.43 8.46 4.24
N PRO A 302 0.56 8.76 5.54
CA PRO A 302 -0.12 9.87 6.19
C PRO A 302 0.12 11.18 5.42
N VAL A 303 -0.91 12.01 5.27
CA VAL A 303 -0.83 13.23 4.44
C VAL A 303 0.27 14.19 4.94
N ASP A 304 0.50 14.28 6.25
CA ASP A 304 1.58 15.06 6.84
C ASP A 304 2.97 14.52 6.46
N VAL A 305 3.13 13.20 6.34
CA VAL A 305 4.37 12.57 5.88
C VAL A 305 4.61 12.86 4.40
N VAL A 306 3.59 12.72 3.56
CA VAL A 306 3.69 13.02 2.11
C VAL A 306 4.03 14.50 1.90
N ASN A 307 3.35 15.41 2.59
CA ASN A 307 3.63 16.84 2.49
C ASN A 307 5.08 17.16 2.90
N ARG A 308 5.58 16.54 3.97
CA ARG A 308 6.96 16.71 4.40
C ARG A 308 7.95 16.25 3.35
N VAL A 309 7.76 15.06 2.81
CA VAL A 309 8.67 14.50 1.78
C VAL A 309 8.60 15.30 0.48
N MET A 310 7.39 15.61 0.00
CA MET A 310 7.19 16.19 -1.33
C MET A 310 7.34 17.71 -1.37
N LEU A 311 7.01 18.41 -0.29
CA LEU A 311 7.01 19.88 -0.23
C LEU A 311 8.13 20.45 0.67
N GLY A 312 8.83 19.61 1.42
CA GLY A 312 9.85 20.03 2.38
C GLY A 312 9.28 20.87 3.53
N ARG A 313 8.02 20.63 3.91
CA ARG A 313 7.25 21.41 4.90
C ARG A 313 6.75 20.56 6.06
#